data_AF-A0A1C6FF69-F1
#
_entry.id   AF-A0A1C6FF69-F1
#
_cell.length_a   1.000
_cell.length_b   1.000
_cell.length_c   1.000
_cell.angle_alpha   90.00
_cell.angle_beta   90.00
_cell.angle_gamma   90.00
#
_symmetry.space_group_name_H-M   'P 1'
#
loop_
_entity.id
_entity.type
_entity.pdbx_description
1 polymer ?
#
loop_
_entity_poly.entity_id
_entity_poly.type
_entity_poly.pdbx_seq_one_letter_code
_entity_poly.pdbx_strand_id
1 'polypeptide(L)'
;MLPIALVTALISAGGLVLGSVIGAICSIFINKVSLHEQVRIQRENLNYQENCNAKEKYINANIIRLDFCNAIYQSVRVLQNMDNYEVSYSIPMYKDYHKIIATLCDEYSLKELSYIYQFYGILEINSKKIEGSNSKDLNDRIVIQNSFKNILIKLYGENYIKLLSKNIDCLSFNELYCDSLMKKGYRDILKSLDVICNMGYKGKDDLNS
;
A
#
# COMPACT_ATOMS: atom_id res chain seq x y z
N MET A 1 -34.69 26.28 75.57
CA MET A 1 -34.29 26.91 74.30
C MET A 1 -33.05 26.19 73.80
N LEU A 2 -33.09 25.59 72.61
CA LEU A 2 -31.89 24.98 72.02
C LEU A 2 -30.88 26.10 71.71
N PRO A 3 -29.57 25.93 71.98
CA PRO A 3 -28.59 26.98 71.70
C PRO A 3 -28.57 27.31 70.21
N ILE A 4 -28.58 28.59 69.85
CA ILE A 4 -28.51 29.05 68.44
C ILE A 4 -27.31 28.43 67.71
N ALA A 5 -26.18 28.26 68.39
CA ALA A 5 -25.00 27.59 67.85
C ALA A 5 -25.24 26.13 67.44
N LEU A 6 -26.07 25.38 68.18
CA LEU A 6 -26.40 23.98 67.87
C LEU A 6 -27.32 23.88 66.64
N VAL A 7 -28.27 24.81 66.51
CA VAL A 7 -29.17 24.90 65.35
C VAL A 7 -28.38 25.22 64.08
N THR A 8 -27.48 26.20 64.13
CA THR A 8 -26.63 26.56 62.99
C THR A 8 -25.68 25.43 62.59
N ALA A 9 -25.12 24.69 63.57
CA ALA A 9 -24.27 23.54 63.30
C ALA A 9 -25.03 22.39 62.62
N LEU A 10 -26.26 22.10 63.04
CA LEU A 10 -27.13 21.10 62.42
C LEU A 10 -27.54 21.48 60.99
N ILE A 11 -27.88 22.75 60.74
CA ILE A 11 -28.22 23.26 59.40
C ILE A 11 -26.99 23.17 58.48
N SER A 12 -25.81 23.54 58.97
CA SER A 12 -24.55 23.46 58.23
C SER A 12 -24.16 22.02 57.89
N ALA A 13 -24.23 21.10 58.87
CA ALA A 13 -23.96 19.69 58.66
C ALA A 13 -24.96 19.05 57.68
N GLY A 14 -26.25 19.39 57.79
CA GLY A 14 -27.29 18.93 56.85
C GLY A 14 -27.04 19.43 55.42
N GLY A 15 -26.64 20.70 55.26
CA GLY A 15 -26.27 21.27 53.97
C GLY A 15 -25.07 20.59 53.32
N LEU A 16 -24.03 20.24 54.10
CA LEU A 16 -22.86 19.51 53.61
C LEU A 16 -23.21 18.08 53.16
N VAL A 17 -24.05 17.37 53.93
CA VAL A 17 -24.47 16.02 53.58
C VAL A 17 -25.35 16.02 52.33
N LEU A 18 -26.35 16.92 52.25
CA LEU A 18 -27.22 17.02 51.08
C LEU A 18 -26.43 17.47 49.84
N GLY A 19 -25.54 18.45 49.98
CA GLY A 19 -24.67 18.91 48.90
C GLY A 19 -23.74 17.81 48.37
N SER A 20 -23.18 16.98 49.25
CA SER A 20 -22.31 15.86 48.85
C SER A 20 -23.08 14.74 48.14
N VAL A 21 -24.30 14.41 48.58
CA VAL A 21 -25.16 13.42 47.90
C VAL A 21 -25.57 13.91 46.51
N ILE A 22 -26.01 15.17 46.39
CA ILE A 22 -26.39 15.76 45.08
C ILE A 22 -25.16 15.82 44.17
N GLY A 23 -24.01 16.26 44.70
CA GLY A 23 -22.75 16.29 43.96
C GLY A 23 -22.32 14.91 43.46
N ALA A 24 -22.50 13.85 44.28
CA ALA A 24 -22.21 12.48 43.89
C ALA A 24 -23.12 11.99 42.76
N ILE A 25 -24.43 12.27 42.83
CA ILE A 25 -25.39 11.89 41.77
C ILE A 25 -25.06 12.60 40.45
N CYS A 26 -24.82 13.92 40.49
CA CYS A 26 -24.41 14.69 39.32
C CYS A 26 -23.08 14.17 38.73
N SER A 27 -22.11 13.84 39.59
CA SER A 27 -20.82 13.27 39.17
C SER A 27 -20.97 11.91 38.47
N ILE A 28 -21.81 11.02 39.01
CA ILE A 28 -22.09 9.72 38.37
C ILE A 28 -22.72 9.91 36.99
N PHE A 29 -23.66 10.86 36.85
CA PHE A 29 -24.31 11.14 35.58
C PHE A 29 -23.31 11.69 34.55
N ILE A 30 -22.51 12.70 34.92
CA ILE A 30 -21.48 13.29 34.05
C ILE A 30 -20.45 12.24 33.65
N ASN A 31 -20.01 11.40 34.58
CA ASN A 31 -19.03 10.35 34.30
C ASN A 31 -19.57 9.31 33.31
N LYS A 32 -20.85 8.91 33.43
CA LYS A 32 -21.47 7.99 32.45
C LYS A 32 -21.55 8.58 31.05
N VAL A 33 -21.96 9.85 30.92
CA VAL A 33 -22.03 10.54 29.62
C VAL A 33 -20.63 10.70 29.03
N SER A 34 -19.66 11.10 29.86
CA SER A 34 -18.26 11.25 29.43
C SER A 34 -17.65 9.93 28.97
N LEU A 35 -17.89 8.83 29.69
CA LEU A 35 -17.39 7.50 29.31
C LEU A 35 -18.01 7.04 27.98
N HIS A 36 -19.32 7.21 27.81
CA HIS A 36 -19.98 6.89 26.55
C HIS A 36 -19.38 7.68 25.38
N GLU A 37 -19.14 8.97 25.57
CA GLU A 37 -18.53 9.85 24.56
C GLU A 37 -17.08 9.44 24.25
N GLN A 38 -16.29 9.11 25.27
CA GLN A 38 -14.91 8.60 25.08
C GLN A 38 -14.90 7.29 24.30
N VAL A 39 -15.81 6.35 24.60
CA VAL A 39 -15.94 5.09 23.86
C VAL A 39 -16.36 5.34 22.41
N ARG A 40 -17.26 6.30 22.17
CA ARG A 40 -17.67 6.69 20.82
C ARG A 40 -16.48 7.24 20.02
N ILE A 41 -15.78 8.22 20.58
CA ILE A 41 -14.60 8.83 19.95
C ILE A 41 -13.51 7.78 19.70
N GLN A 42 -13.27 6.88 20.65
CA GLN A 42 -12.31 5.79 20.47
C GLN A 42 -12.69 4.88 19.30
N ARG A 43 -13.97 4.52 19.17
CA ARG A 43 -14.46 3.71 18.05
C ARG A 43 -14.30 4.44 16.71
N GLU A 44 -14.65 5.71 16.66
CA GLU A 44 -14.48 6.54 15.46
C GLU A 44 -13.01 6.66 15.06
N ASN A 45 -12.11 6.86 16.03
CA ASN A 45 -10.67 6.89 15.80
C ASN A 45 -10.13 5.56 15.27
N LEU A 46 -10.57 4.43 15.82
CA LEU A 46 -10.19 3.10 15.33
C LEU A 46 -10.64 2.90 13.88
N ASN A 47 -11.90 3.20 13.58
CA ASN A 47 -12.44 3.09 12.22
C ASN A 47 -11.70 4.01 11.24
N TYR A 48 -11.42 5.25 11.65
CA TYR A 48 -10.62 6.18 10.85
C TYR A 48 -9.21 5.63 10.59
N GLN A 49 -8.55 5.08 11.61
CA GLN A 49 -7.22 4.49 11.48
C GLN A 49 -7.23 3.27 10.54
N GLU A 50 -8.23 2.39 10.65
CA GLU A 50 -8.41 1.25 9.74
C GLU A 50 -8.57 1.71 8.29
N ASN A 51 -9.38 2.75 8.05
CA ASN A 51 -9.57 3.35 6.72
C ASN A 51 -8.28 3.98 6.18
N CYS A 52 -7.53 4.70 7.01
CA CYS A 52 -6.22 5.24 6.64
C CYS A 52 -5.24 4.13 6.23
N ASN A 53 -5.15 3.08 7.04
CA ASN A 53 -4.29 1.93 6.77
C ASN A 53 -4.69 1.21 5.47
N ALA A 54 -5.99 1.01 5.24
CA ALA A 54 -6.51 0.41 4.02
C ALA A 54 -6.16 1.25 2.77
N LYS A 55 -6.29 2.58 2.87
CA LYS A 55 -5.93 3.52 1.79
C LYS A 55 -4.44 3.50 1.50
N GLU A 56 -3.59 3.52 2.53
CA GLU A 56 -2.13 3.43 2.37
C GLU A 56 -1.74 2.12 1.67
N LYS A 57 -2.30 1.00 2.12
CA LYS A 57 -2.08 -0.32 1.52
C LYS A 57 -2.50 -0.39 0.06
N TYR A 58 -3.66 0.19 -0.28
CA TYR A 58 -4.12 0.33 -1.66
C TYR A 58 -3.13 1.11 -2.53
N ILE A 59 -2.62 2.25 -2.03
CA ILE A 59 -1.63 3.06 -2.74
C ILE A 59 -0.34 2.26 -2.96
N ASN A 60 0.16 1.60 -1.92
CA ASN A 60 1.38 0.82 -1.94
C ASN A 60 1.28 -0.37 -2.91
N ALA A 61 0.16 -1.09 -2.91
CA ALA A 61 -0.11 -2.16 -3.87
C ALA A 61 -0.13 -1.61 -5.31
N ASN A 62 -0.74 -0.44 -5.55
CA ASN A 62 -0.76 0.18 -6.87
C ASN A 62 0.62 0.62 -7.36
N ILE A 63 1.49 1.10 -6.48
CA ILE A 63 2.88 1.42 -6.83
C ILE A 63 3.59 0.16 -7.36
N ILE A 64 3.45 -0.96 -6.66
CA ILE A 64 4.06 -2.24 -7.09
C ILE A 64 3.48 -2.69 -8.44
N ARG A 65 2.16 -2.61 -8.62
CA ARG A 65 1.49 -2.93 -9.90
C ARG A 65 2.04 -2.11 -11.05
N LEU A 66 2.18 -0.80 -10.83
CA LEU A 66 2.68 0.14 -11.83
C LEU A 66 4.14 -0.17 -12.19
N ASP A 67 4.99 -0.45 -11.20
CA ASP A 67 6.39 -0.84 -11.42
C ASP A 67 6.49 -2.14 -12.24
N PHE A 68 5.67 -3.15 -11.95
CA PHE A 68 5.60 -4.37 -12.77
C PHE A 68 5.22 -4.08 -14.22
N CYS A 69 4.16 -3.30 -14.43
CA CYS A 69 3.67 -3.01 -15.78
C CYS A 69 4.67 -2.19 -16.58
N ASN A 70 5.21 -1.13 -15.97
CA ASN A 70 6.19 -0.27 -16.64
C ASN A 70 7.46 -1.04 -16.97
N ALA A 71 7.95 -1.89 -16.06
CA ALA A 71 9.14 -2.69 -16.33
C ALA A 71 8.92 -3.63 -17.52
N ILE A 72 7.76 -4.30 -17.60
CA ILE A 72 7.46 -5.21 -18.72
C ILE A 72 7.25 -4.42 -20.01
N TYR A 73 6.44 -3.37 -19.98
CA TYR A 73 6.14 -2.52 -21.13
C TYR A 73 7.42 -1.93 -21.74
N GLN A 74 8.26 -1.29 -20.92
CA GLN A 74 9.52 -0.71 -21.40
C GLN A 74 10.47 -1.78 -21.89
N SER A 75 10.56 -2.94 -21.21
CA SER A 75 11.43 -4.02 -21.65
C SER A 75 11.05 -4.55 -23.03
N VAL A 76 9.75 -4.78 -23.27
CA VAL A 76 9.28 -5.24 -24.58
C VAL A 76 9.49 -4.17 -25.63
N ARG A 77 9.14 -2.92 -25.35
CA ARG A 77 9.29 -1.80 -26.28
C ARG A 77 10.74 -1.59 -26.72
N VAL A 78 11.68 -1.64 -25.78
CA VAL A 78 13.12 -1.50 -26.08
C VAL A 78 13.62 -2.67 -26.91
N LEU A 79 13.26 -3.91 -26.56
CA LEU A 79 13.72 -5.10 -27.27
C LEU A 79 13.08 -5.25 -28.67
N GLN A 80 11.90 -4.68 -28.90
CA GLN A 80 11.25 -4.65 -30.21
C GLN A 80 11.75 -3.49 -31.10
N ASN A 81 12.14 -2.35 -30.51
CA ASN A 81 12.49 -1.12 -31.24
C ASN A 81 13.97 -0.75 -31.10
N MET A 82 14.84 -1.73 -31.37
CA MET A 82 16.29 -1.65 -31.12
C MET A 82 17.02 -0.52 -31.86
N ASP A 83 16.43 -0.02 -32.95
CA ASP A 83 17.06 0.97 -33.84
C ASP A 83 16.60 2.41 -33.59
N ASN A 84 15.67 2.62 -32.65
CA ASN A 84 15.05 3.93 -32.46
C ASN A 84 15.74 4.73 -31.33
N TYR A 85 16.59 5.67 -31.75
CA TYR A 85 17.45 6.48 -30.88
C TYR A 85 16.72 7.48 -29.96
N GLU A 86 15.42 7.68 -30.16
CA GLU A 86 14.60 8.61 -29.37
C GLU A 86 14.03 8.00 -28.09
N VAL A 87 14.22 6.69 -27.86
CA VAL A 87 13.69 6.01 -26.68
C VAL A 87 14.58 6.31 -25.47
N SER A 88 14.01 6.99 -24.46
CA SER A 88 14.65 7.10 -23.16
C SER A 88 14.74 5.73 -22.50
N TYR A 89 15.97 5.28 -22.21
CA TYR A 89 16.22 4.01 -21.54
C TYR A 89 16.21 4.22 -20.03
N SER A 90 15.08 3.92 -19.39
CA SER A 90 14.97 3.94 -17.93
C SER A 90 14.08 2.80 -17.46
N ILE A 91 14.43 2.23 -16.30
CA ILE A 91 13.60 1.27 -15.58
C ILE A 91 13.05 2.03 -14.36
N PRO A 92 11.85 2.63 -14.45
CA PRO A 92 11.26 3.30 -13.31
C PRO A 92 10.96 2.27 -12.22
N MET A 93 11.35 2.59 -10.99
CA MET A 93 11.00 1.81 -9.81
C MET A 93 10.89 2.72 -8.59
N TYR A 94 10.03 2.37 -7.65
CA TYR A 94 10.00 3.04 -6.36
C TYR A 94 11.25 2.72 -5.53
N LYS A 95 12.07 3.73 -5.23
CA LYS A 95 13.39 3.54 -4.57
C LYS A 95 13.27 2.95 -3.16
N ASP A 96 12.21 3.30 -2.43
CA ASP A 96 11.95 2.82 -1.07
C ASP A 96 11.03 1.60 -1.05
N TYR A 97 11.19 0.69 -2.02
CA TYR A 97 10.29 -0.47 -2.22
C TYR A 97 10.17 -1.35 -0.97
N HIS A 98 11.19 -1.41 -0.13
CA HIS A 98 11.14 -2.11 1.15
C HIS A 98 10.01 -1.62 2.08
N LYS A 99 9.68 -0.31 2.05
CA LYS A 99 8.61 0.27 2.87
C LYS A 99 7.24 -0.20 2.39
N ILE A 100 6.99 -0.09 1.08
CA ILE A 100 5.69 -0.48 0.50
C ILE A 100 5.48 -2.00 0.56
N ILE A 101 6.55 -2.81 0.45
CA ILE A 101 6.46 -4.26 0.62
C ILE A 101 6.14 -4.62 2.08
N ALA A 102 6.70 -3.91 3.07
CA ALA A 102 6.41 -4.16 4.48
C ALA A 102 4.92 -3.98 4.81
N THR A 103 4.22 -3.07 4.12
CA THR A 103 2.77 -2.88 4.30
C THR A 103 1.92 -4.05 3.79
N LEU A 104 2.54 -5.00 3.08
CA LEU A 104 1.89 -6.19 2.53
C LEU A 104 2.16 -7.46 3.34
N CYS A 105 2.90 -7.38 4.45
CA CYS A 105 3.29 -8.55 5.25
C CYS A 105 2.10 -9.40 5.75
N ASP A 106 0.96 -8.76 6.02
CA ASP A 106 -0.24 -9.47 6.49
C ASP A 106 -1.05 -10.14 5.37
N GLU A 107 -0.77 -9.81 4.10
CA GLU A 107 -1.50 -10.34 2.92
C GLU A 107 -0.77 -11.46 2.20
N TYR A 108 0.55 -11.52 2.35
CA TYR A 108 1.39 -12.41 1.56
C TYR A 108 2.24 -13.28 2.45
N SER A 109 2.38 -14.53 2.06
CA SER A 109 3.38 -15.43 2.64
C SER A 109 4.81 -14.91 2.39
N LEU A 110 5.76 -15.36 3.20
CA LEU A 110 7.19 -15.05 3.00
C LEU A 110 7.68 -15.43 1.59
N LYS A 111 7.14 -16.51 1.01
CA LYS A 111 7.46 -16.92 -0.36
C LYS A 111 6.97 -15.89 -1.39
N GLU A 112 5.78 -15.37 -1.20
CA GLU A 112 5.18 -14.36 -2.06
C GLU A 112 5.90 -13.01 -1.96
N LEU A 113 6.18 -12.56 -0.73
CA LEU A 113 7.00 -11.38 -0.50
C LEU A 113 8.39 -11.53 -1.14
N SER A 114 8.98 -12.73 -1.09
CA SER A 114 10.24 -13.02 -1.77
C SER A 114 10.16 -12.83 -3.29
N TYR A 115 9.03 -13.16 -3.94
CA TYR A 115 8.86 -12.87 -5.37
C TYR A 115 8.90 -11.37 -5.66
N ILE A 116 8.21 -10.56 -4.85
CA ILE A 116 8.21 -9.09 -5.00
C ILE A 116 9.63 -8.53 -4.78
N TYR A 117 10.31 -8.95 -3.70
CA TYR A 117 11.69 -8.54 -3.43
C TYR A 117 12.65 -8.94 -4.55
N GLN A 118 12.55 -10.16 -5.07
CA GLN A 118 13.38 -10.62 -6.18
C GLN A 118 13.12 -9.85 -7.47
N PHE A 119 11.88 -9.39 -7.69
CA PHE A 119 11.55 -8.53 -8.81
C PHE A 119 12.23 -7.17 -8.68
N TYR A 120 12.07 -6.50 -7.52
CA TYR A 120 12.74 -5.22 -7.26
C TYR A 120 14.27 -5.31 -7.30
N GLY A 121 14.86 -6.38 -6.79
CA GLY A 121 16.30 -6.60 -6.88
C GLY A 121 16.80 -6.70 -8.33
N ILE A 122 16.01 -7.32 -9.22
CA ILE A 122 16.30 -7.36 -10.65
C ILE A 122 16.13 -5.97 -11.29
N LEU A 123 15.09 -5.20 -10.93
CA LEU A 123 14.96 -3.82 -11.41
C LEU A 123 16.15 -2.97 -10.99
N GLU A 124 16.55 -3.02 -9.72
CA GLU A 124 17.63 -2.22 -9.15
C GLU A 124 18.97 -2.48 -9.84
N ILE A 125 19.35 -3.75 -9.99
CA ILE A 125 20.60 -4.13 -10.65
C ILE A 125 20.63 -3.64 -12.10
N ASN A 126 19.52 -3.78 -12.82
CA ASN A 126 19.46 -3.42 -14.24
C ASN A 126 19.31 -1.91 -14.45
N SER A 127 18.64 -1.18 -13.56
CA SER A 127 18.57 0.29 -13.62
C SER A 127 19.96 0.92 -13.45
N LYS A 128 20.74 0.45 -12.47
CA LYS A 128 22.11 0.94 -12.25
C LYS A 128 23.01 0.72 -13.46
N LYS A 129 22.84 -0.41 -14.17
CA LYS A 129 23.58 -0.68 -15.41
C LYS A 129 23.21 0.32 -16.51
N ILE A 130 21.92 0.59 -16.68
CA ILE A 130 21.44 1.53 -17.70
C ILE A 130 21.86 2.97 -17.39
N GLU A 131 21.77 3.40 -16.12
CA GLU A 131 22.18 4.74 -15.68
C GLU A 131 23.66 5.03 -15.98
N GLY A 132 24.52 4.01 -15.92
CA GLY A 132 25.95 4.12 -16.24
C GLY A 132 26.29 3.99 -17.73
N SER A 133 25.31 3.69 -18.59
CA SER A 133 25.54 3.39 -20.01
C SER A 133 25.28 4.59 -20.92
N ASN A 134 26.12 4.75 -21.95
CA ASN A 134 25.93 5.69 -23.03
C ASN A 134 25.21 5.03 -24.21
N SER A 135 23.95 5.39 -24.46
CA SER A 135 23.13 4.78 -25.53
C SER A 135 23.70 4.96 -26.95
N LYS A 136 24.66 5.87 -27.16
CA LYS A 136 25.35 6.04 -28.45
C LYS A 136 26.47 5.02 -28.66
N ASP A 137 27.05 4.50 -27.59
CA ASP A 137 28.07 3.46 -27.65
C ASP A 137 27.45 2.08 -27.95
N LEU A 138 28.15 1.27 -28.74
CA LEU A 138 27.61 0.01 -29.24
C LEU A 138 27.68 -1.12 -28.19
N ASN A 139 28.70 -1.09 -27.32
CA ASN A 139 28.80 -2.05 -26.21
C ASN A 139 27.78 -1.73 -25.13
N ASP A 140 27.61 -0.45 -24.79
CA ASP A 140 26.60 -0.01 -23.82
C ASP A 140 25.18 -0.30 -24.30
N ARG A 141 24.93 -0.25 -25.62
CA ARG A 141 23.65 -0.72 -26.18
C ARG A 141 23.37 -2.19 -25.86
N ILE A 142 24.37 -3.06 -25.99
CA ILE A 142 24.24 -4.47 -25.61
C ILE A 142 23.96 -4.60 -24.11
N VAL A 143 24.59 -3.78 -23.26
CA VAL A 143 24.34 -3.75 -21.81
C VAL A 143 22.89 -3.34 -21.51
N ILE A 144 22.39 -2.29 -22.15
CA ILE A 144 21.01 -1.81 -22.00
C ILE A 144 20.02 -2.90 -22.43
N GLN A 145 20.24 -3.52 -23.59
CA GLN A 145 19.39 -4.59 -24.11
C GLN A 145 19.35 -5.80 -23.15
N ASN A 146 20.52 -6.25 -22.71
CA ASN A 146 20.61 -7.33 -21.74
C ASN A 146 19.93 -6.98 -20.43
N SER A 147 19.97 -5.71 -20.01
CA SER A 147 19.33 -5.23 -18.79
C SER A 147 17.80 -5.39 -18.85
N PHE A 148 17.16 -4.98 -19.95
CA PHE A 148 15.73 -5.21 -20.17
C PHE A 148 15.38 -6.69 -20.40
N LYS A 149 16.22 -7.43 -21.14
CA LYS A 149 16.05 -8.88 -21.33
C LYS A 149 16.05 -9.64 -20.02
N ASN A 150 16.92 -9.27 -19.08
CA ASN A 150 17.00 -9.91 -17.76
C ASN A 150 15.70 -9.78 -16.97
N ILE A 151 15.01 -8.62 -17.07
CA ILE A 151 13.71 -8.40 -16.45
C ILE A 151 12.68 -9.39 -17.02
N LEU A 152 12.58 -9.49 -18.34
CA LEU A 152 11.61 -10.40 -18.95
C LEU A 152 11.94 -11.87 -18.69
N ILE A 153 13.21 -12.28 -18.68
CA ILE A 153 13.62 -13.64 -18.30
C ILE A 153 13.25 -13.93 -16.84
N LYS A 154 13.36 -12.95 -15.94
CA LYS A 154 12.95 -13.13 -14.54
C LYS A 154 11.47 -13.49 -14.47
N LEU A 155 10.62 -12.77 -15.19
CA LEU A 155 9.17 -12.89 -15.13
C LEU A 155 8.59 -14.03 -15.99
N TYR A 156 9.10 -14.23 -17.21
CA TYR A 156 8.57 -15.16 -18.21
C TYR A 156 9.46 -16.38 -18.44
N GLY A 157 10.73 -16.34 -18.02
CA GLY A 157 11.71 -17.36 -18.40
C GLY A 157 11.90 -17.37 -19.92
N GLU A 158 12.15 -18.54 -20.51
CA GLU A 158 12.32 -18.69 -21.98
C GLU A 158 11.09 -18.23 -22.79
N ASN A 159 9.90 -18.17 -22.18
CA ASN A 159 8.70 -17.69 -22.85
C ASN A 159 8.74 -16.20 -23.20
N TYR A 160 9.73 -15.44 -22.71
CA TYR A 160 9.88 -14.03 -23.05
C TYR A 160 9.97 -13.80 -24.57
N ILE A 161 10.54 -14.75 -25.33
CA ILE A 161 10.66 -14.65 -26.78
C ILE A 161 9.26 -14.57 -27.43
N LYS A 162 8.29 -15.34 -26.91
CA LYS A 162 6.89 -15.30 -27.36
C LYS A 162 6.17 -14.03 -26.92
N LEU A 163 6.58 -13.44 -25.80
CA LEU A 163 6.06 -12.13 -25.38
C LEU A 163 6.49 -11.03 -26.37
N LEU A 164 7.73 -11.10 -26.89
CA LEU A 164 8.24 -10.13 -27.86
C LEU A 164 7.54 -10.15 -29.22
N SER A 165 6.69 -11.14 -29.51
CA SER A 165 5.85 -11.12 -30.71
C SER A 165 4.47 -10.49 -30.48
N LYS A 166 4.12 -10.12 -29.24
CA LYS A 166 2.84 -9.46 -28.93
C LYS A 166 2.93 -7.96 -29.14
N ASN A 167 1.82 -7.34 -29.50
CA ASN A 167 1.68 -5.89 -29.43
C ASN A 167 1.47 -5.48 -27.97
N ILE A 168 2.48 -4.83 -27.38
CA ILE A 168 2.46 -4.45 -25.96
C ILE A 168 1.62 -3.20 -25.69
N ASP A 169 1.35 -2.38 -26.71
CA ASP A 169 0.62 -1.10 -26.57
C ASP A 169 -0.86 -1.29 -26.21
N CYS A 170 -1.40 -2.49 -26.42
CA CYS A 170 -2.78 -2.83 -26.10
C CYS A 170 -2.93 -3.66 -24.82
N LEU A 171 -1.85 -3.95 -24.10
CA LEU A 171 -1.88 -4.87 -22.97
C LEU A 171 -2.39 -4.18 -21.70
N SER A 172 -3.54 -4.62 -21.19
CA SER A 172 -4.08 -4.20 -19.90
C SER A 172 -3.43 -4.96 -18.72
N PHE A 173 -3.57 -4.42 -17.51
CA PHE A 173 -3.09 -5.07 -16.29
C PHE A 173 -3.69 -6.48 -16.08
N ASN A 174 -4.97 -6.65 -16.38
CA ASN A 174 -5.65 -7.94 -16.23
C ASN A 174 -5.10 -8.98 -17.21
N GLU A 175 -4.92 -8.59 -18.47
CA GLU A 175 -4.32 -9.45 -19.49
C GLU A 175 -2.90 -9.87 -19.13
N LEU A 176 -2.15 -9.01 -18.42
CA LEU A 176 -0.80 -9.31 -17.96
C LEU A 176 -0.75 -10.50 -16.99
N TYR A 177 -1.58 -10.50 -15.92
CA TYR A 177 -1.57 -11.60 -14.94
C TYR A 177 -2.36 -12.83 -15.42
N CYS A 178 -3.24 -12.67 -16.41
CA CYS A 178 -3.86 -13.79 -17.11
C CYS A 178 -2.94 -14.42 -18.18
N ASP A 179 -1.79 -13.81 -18.48
CA ASP A 179 -0.87 -14.33 -19.49
C ASP A 179 -0.21 -15.63 -19.03
N SER A 180 -0.65 -16.75 -19.61
CA SER A 180 -0.11 -18.09 -19.35
C SER A 180 1.41 -18.20 -19.56
N LEU A 181 2.02 -17.30 -20.33
CA LEU A 181 3.47 -17.26 -20.57
C LEU A 181 4.28 -16.84 -19.34
N MET A 182 3.73 -15.98 -18.48
CA MET A 182 4.40 -15.49 -17.27
C MET A 182 4.55 -16.63 -16.25
N LYS A 183 5.63 -16.68 -15.48
CA LYS A 183 5.78 -17.69 -14.41
C LYS A 183 4.65 -17.56 -13.40
N LYS A 184 4.08 -18.70 -13.01
CA LYS A 184 2.92 -18.78 -12.10
C LYS A 184 3.08 -17.93 -10.83
N GLY A 185 4.24 -17.98 -10.18
CA GLY A 185 4.50 -17.20 -8.96
C GLY A 185 4.28 -15.70 -9.15
N TYR A 186 4.71 -15.11 -10.27
CA TYR A 186 4.48 -13.69 -10.54
C TYR A 186 3.04 -13.39 -10.91
N ARG A 187 2.35 -14.30 -11.62
CA ARG A 187 0.92 -14.13 -11.93
C ARG A 187 0.06 -14.12 -10.67
N ASP A 188 0.34 -15.04 -9.75
CA ASP A 188 -0.39 -15.15 -8.49
C ASP A 188 -0.22 -13.87 -7.65
N ILE A 189 1.00 -13.29 -7.62
CA ILE A 189 1.25 -11.97 -7.01
C ILE A 189 0.44 -10.86 -7.67
N LEU A 190 0.51 -10.72 -9.00
CA LEU A 190 -0.19 -9.65 -9.70
C LEU A 190 -1.71 -9.76 -9.54
N LYS A 191 -2.25 -10.97 -9.50
CA LYS A 191 -3.66 -11.23 -9.23
C LYS A 191 -4.04 -10.79 -7.81
N SER A 192 -3.23 -11.12 -6.81
CA SER A 192 -3.45 -10.68 -5.42
C SER A 192 -3.38 -9.15 -5.29
N LEU A 193 -2.41 -8.51 -5.95
CA LEU A 193 -2.32 -7.05 -5.99
C LEU A 193 -3.56 -6.41 -6.62
N ASP A 194 -4.10 -6.99 -7.70
CA ASP A 194 -5.36 -6.51 -8.31
C ASP A 194 -6.54 -6.58 -7.33
N VAL A 195 -6.62 -7.67 -6.55
CA VAL A 195 -7.66 -7.84 -5.52
C VAL A 195 -7.57 -6.76 -4.45
N ILE A 196 -6.37 -6.50 -3.91
CA ILE A 196 -6.13 -5.44 -2.92
C ILE A 196 -6.56 -4.08 -3.47
N CYS A 197 -6.22 -3.81 -4.73
CA CYS A 197 -6.57 -2.55 -5.36
C CYS A 197 -8.08 -2.40 -5.61
N ASN A 198 -8.76 -3.47 -6.01
CA ASN A 198 -10.20 -3.47 -6.22
C ASN A 198 -11.00 -3.38 -4.91
N MET A 199 -10.48 -3.91 -3.80
CA MET A 199 -11.06 -3.71 -2.47
C MET A 199 -10.93 -2.26 -2.00
N GLY A 200 -9.75 -1.64 -2.18
CA GLY A 200 -9.52 -0.24 -1.83
C GLY A 200 -10.37 0.76 -2.65
N TYR A 201 -10.79 0.37 -3.85
CA TYR A 201 -11.72 1.16 -4.67
C TYR A 201 -13.13 1.20 -4.08
N LYS A 202 -13.67 0.07 -3.61
CA LYS A 202 -15.02 -0.01 -3.04
C LYS A 202 -15.21 0.78 -1.74
N GLY A 203 -14.21 0.78 -0.85
CA GLY A 203 -14.26 1.59 0.37
C GLY A 203 -14.28 3.11 0.12
N LYS A 204 -13.97 3.55 -1.10
CA LYS A 204 -13.99 4.96 -1.51
C LYS A 204 -15.39 5.44 -1.90
N ASP A 205 -16.26 4.54 -2.37
CA ASP A 205 -17.64 4.84 -2.72
C ASP A 205 -18.51 4.94 -1.45
N ASP A 206 -18.22 4.13 -0.43
CA ASP A 206 -18.91 4.17 0.87
C ASP A 206 -18.57 5.42 1.71
N LEU A 207 -17.46 6.10 1.42
CA LEU A 207 -17.06 7.37 2.07
C LEU A 207 -17.68 8.61 1.41
N ASN A 208 -18.28 8.46 0.23
CA ASN A 208 -18.94 9.54 -0.52
C ASN A 208 -20.47 9.35 -0.60
N SER A 209 -21.01 8.35 0.11
CA SER A 209 -22.44 8.09 0.32
C SER A 209 -22.87 8.54 1.71
#